data_AF-A0A9W5X4H5-F1
#
_entry.id   AF-A0A9W5X4H5-F1
#
_cell.length_a   1.000
_cell.length_b   1.000
_cell.length_c   1.000
_cell.angle_alpha   90.00
_cell.angle_beta   90.00
_cell.angle_gamma   90.00
#
_symmetry.space_group_name_H-M   'P 1'
#
loop_
_entity.id
_entity.type
_entity.pdbx_description
1 polymer ?
#
loop_
_entity_poly.entity_id
_entity_poly.type
_entity_poly.pdbx_seq_one_letter_code
_entity_poly.pdbx_strand_id
1 'polypeptide(L)'
;MNDAIINSPEMRLRLIQLEYGDLPEEEFKEKVKRIYLEETGKELTANIKVRTSKEAKIGNDSGYDGTAIYFNSRENDIKEVYIISQGSQGMEDWKYNLEAMLAGQNISQAKDTDEFVKDVKNHFNIQEVEKEKKENSTPIIGLSHSLAHNNNTTAYLLYDTFDEVYSVNGAQTNYYQLFNADNELKKRVEEKFSISTTDPDAIYNIDPEKLRAFAENHYKGKAKNIHQIISEDDPLYAVSGVRGFFTLGDVRPIDTIPGYPGLRSIMDDIPDDVVKDLQELAIQYTVSSQNGGANAAIQDLLGVNMDVVNQFDGIWSVTKIYATNQSEIDTMIRDVNDKLPGLLTQIKTVTTNADVIFQRFVDARYISVDQKNLIVTELMNIQKELDGMQKSISTLVDIRNMHNFSAQLGGDIGTYLNIKDRAEAIKESLSKLNNKEFQKLLKMIGSGHQIQGILEAMGEGNKSYLGTDMILTTSGKEKIQVNISAALRMYDEGKGVLEDKLSEIKRLQVAIEREIVQCYKEKRTAVMNKIFDMESNPRTYTYLLRKHVYFSRLDKSIIGINVHEAFFPIDHAAIDDRINSLNESVEKGYTHLENYRTAIEDLFEEEEKIANLFDVVGGL
;
A
#
# COMPACT_ATOMS: atom_id res chain seq x y z
N MET A 1 14.29 -28.23 15.64
CA MET A 1 13.56 -27.21 14.88
C MET A 1 14.56 -26.10 14.63
N ASN A 2 14.89 -25.82 13.38
CA ASN A 2 15.64 -24.61 13.05
C ASN A 2 14.74 -23.41 13.37
N ASP A 3 15.30 -22.37 13.98
CA ASP A 3 14.58 -21.12 14.23
C ASP A 3 14.18 -20.50 12.88
N ALA A 4 12.93 -20.04 12.78
CA ALA A 4 12.43 -19.41 11.55
C ALA A 4 13.31 -18.22 11.15
N ILE A 5 13.54 -17.99 9.84
CA ILE A 5 14.31 -16.82 9.39
C ILE A 5 13.61 -15.54 9.86
N ILE A 6 12.29 -15.46 9.65
CA ILE A 6 11.49 -14.31 10.04
C ILE A 6 10.85 -14.56 11.41
N ASN A 7 11.65 -14.37 12.46
CA ASN A 7 11.29 -14.74 13.84
C ASN A 7 10.71 -13.62 14.71
N SER A 8 10.85 -12.34 14.36
CA SER A 8 10.29 -11.23 15.14
C SER A 8 9.04 -10.63 14.47
N PRO A 9 8.06 -10.16 15.24
CA PRO A 9 6.92 -9.43 14.68
C PRO A 9 7.33 -8.16 13.92
N GLU A 10 8.30 -7.40 14.43
CA GLU A 10 8.76 -6.16 13.78
C GLU A 10 9.33 -6.44 12.39
N MET A 11 10.10 -7.52 12.23
CA MET A 11 10.59 -7.93 10.93
C MET A 11 9.44 -8.29 9.98
N ARG A 12 8.42 -9.01 10.45
CA ARG A 12 7.22 -9.32 9.64
C ARG A 12 6.49 -8.05 9.20
N LEU A 13 6.29 -7.10 10.11
CA LEU A 13 5.65 -5.82 9.82
C LEU A 13 6.41 -5.04 8.76
N ARG A 14 7.73 -4.96 8.89
CA ARG A 14 8.61 -4.26 7.93
C ARG A 14 8.61 -4.95 6.56
N LEU A 15 8.54 -6.28 6.52
CA LEU A 15 8.36 -7.03 5.28
C LEU A 15 7.00 -6.78 4.62
N ILE A 16 5.90 -6.78 5.39
CA ILE A 16 4.57 -6.47 4.88
C ILE A 16 4.54 -5.06 4.27
N GLN A 17 5.24 -4.09 4.88
CA GLN A 17 5.32 -2.74 4.35
C GLN A 17 6.02 -2.67 2.98
N LEU A 18 6.95 -3.58 2.66
CA LEU A 18 7.62 -3.59 1.36
C LEU A 18 6.65 -3.83 0.19
N GLU A 19 5.57 -4.57 0.42
CA GLU A 19 4.53 -4.84 -0.58
C GLU A 19 3.86 -3.57 -1.08
N TYR A 20 3.87 -2.49 -0.29
CA TYR A 20 3.26 -1.23 -0.69
C TYR A 20 4.15 -0.37 -1.59
N GLY A 21 5.41 -0.79 -1.83
CA GLY A 21 6.41 0.03 -2.53
C GLY A 21 6.53 -0.17 -4.04
N ASP A 22 5.82 -1.15 -4.63
CA ASP A 22 5.93 -1.55 -6.05
C ASP A 22 7.39 -1.63 -6.53
N LEU A 23 8.22 -2.34 -5.75
CA LEU A 23 9.67 -2.36 -5.92
C LEU A 23 10.09 -3.36 -7.02
N PRO A 24 11.11 -3.05 -7.83
CA PRO A 24 11.76 -4.05 -8.68
C PRO A 24 12.30 -5.23 -7.86
N GLU A 25 12.31 -6.43 -8.44
CA GLU A 25 12.70 -7.67 -7.74
C GLU A 25 14.04 -7.57 -7.00
N GLU A 26 15.07 -7.00 -7.64
CA GLU A 26 16.40 -6.88 -7.02
C GLU A 26 16.40 -5.87 -5.87
N GLU A 27 15.71 -4.73 -6.01
CA GLU A 27 15.57 -3.77 -4.91
C GLU A 27 14.78 -4.38 -3.74
N PHE A 28 13.74 -5.16 -4.04
CA PHE A 28 12.96 -5.87 -3.02
C PHE A 28 13.85 -6.84 -2.23
N LYS A 29 14.64 -7.68 -2.91
CA LYS A 29 15.57 -8.62 -2.27
C LYS A 29 16.59 -7.90 -1.38
N GLU A 30 17.15 -6.80 -1.85
CA GLU A 30 18.10 -6.01 -1.06
C GLU A 30 17.45 -5.40 0.18
N LYS A 31 16.21 -4.91 0.10
CA LYS A 31 15.48 -4.45 1.28
C LYS A 31 15.15 -5.57 2.26
N VAL A 32 14.83 -6.78 1.78
CA VAL A 32 14.63 -7.96 2.64
C VAL A 32 15.91 -8.30 3.41
N LYS A 33 17.06 -8.36 2.73
CA LYS A 33 18.38 -8.59 3.37
C LYS A 33 18.70 -7.51 4.38
N ARG A 34 18.46 -6.24 4.03
CA ARG A 34 18.71 -5.09 4.90
C ARG A 34 17.84 -5.14 6.17
N ILE A 35 16.54 -5.42 6.05
CA ILE A 35 15.65 -5.59 7.21
C ILE A 35 16.17 -6.71 8.11
N TYR A 36 16.52 -7.86 7.53
CA TYR A 36 17.09 -8.98 8.31
C TYR A 36 18.38 -8.58 9.04
N LEU A 37 19.28 -7.88 8.36
CA LEU A 37 20.52 -7.39 8.94
C LEU A 37 20.25 -6.43 10.11
N GLU A 38 19.39 -5.44 9.91
CA GLU A 38 19.05 -4.46 10.93
C GLU A 38 18.43 -5.10 12.18
N GLU A 39 17.50 -6.05 12.00
CA GLU A 39 16.82 -6.69 13.13
C GLU A 39 17.71 -7.72 13.86
N THR A 40 18.57 -8.43 13.13
CA THR A 40 19.36 -9.56 13.69
C THR A 40 20.82 -9.23 13.98
N GLY A 41 21.38 -8.20 13.35
CA GLY A 41 22.81 -7.91 13.34
C GLY A 41 23.64 -8.87 12.48
N LYS A 42 23.02 -9.70 11.63
CA LYS A 42 23.68 -10.76 10.86
C LYS A 42 23.34 -10.69 9.39
N GLU A 43 24.28 -11.12 8.54
CA GLU A 43 24.03 -11.29 7.12
C GLU A 43 23.02 -12.41 6.86
N LEU A 44 22.10 -12.18 5.92
CA LEU A 44 21.16 -13.21 5.47
C LEU A 44 21.86 -14.13 4.45
N THR A 45 22.30 -15.30 4.89
CA THR A 45 23.01 -16.27 4.04
C THR A 45 22.08 -17.10 3.12
N ALA A 46 20.76 -16.95 3.26
CA ALA A 46 19.80 -17.71 2.45
C ALA A 46 19.65 -17.09 1.06
N ASN A 47 19.56 -17.94 0.02
CA ASN A 47 19.20 -17.47 -1.30
C ASN A 47 17.73 -17.05 -1.31
N ILE A 48 17.44 -15.86 -1.83
CA ILE A 48 16.10 -15.28 -1.91
C ILE A 48 15.60 -15.41 -3.34
N LYS A 49 14.45 -16.05 -3.51
CA LYS A 49 13.68 -16.00 -4.75
C LYS A 49 12.36 -15.30 -4.50
N VAL A 50 11.93 -14.51 -5.47
CA VAL A 50 10.70 -13.75 -5.40
C VAL A 50 9.77 -14.19 -6.53
N ARG A 51 8.47 -14.13 -6.28
CA ARG A 51 7.43 -14.40 -7.27
C ARG A 51 6.23 -13.52 -6.95
N THR A 52 5.65 -12.84 -7.93
CA THR A 52 4.49 -11.95 -7.71
C THR A 52 3.21 -12.49 -8.34
N SER A 53 2.04 -12.12 -7.82
CA SER A 53 0.74 -12.48 -8.40
C SER A 53 0.60 -11.94 -9.83
N LYS A 54 1.17 -10.76 -10.10
CA LYS A 54 1.24 -10.13 -11.43
C LYS A 54 1.94 -11.01 -12.46
N GLU A 55 3.12 -11.57 -12.18
CA GLU A 55 3.75 -12.49 -13.15
C GLU A 55 3.03 -13.86 -13.19
N ALA A 56 2.20 -14.18 -12.19
CA ALA A 56 1.29 -15.34 -12.18
C ALA A 56 0.00 -15.10 -12.96
N LYS A 57 -0.30 -13.84 -13.29
CA LYS A 57 -1.56 -13.40 -13.89
C LYS A 57 -2.78 -13.78 -13.02
N ILE A 58 -2.59 -13.76 -11.70
CA ILE A 58 -3.62 -14.00 -10.69
C ILE A 58 -4.00 -12.66 -10.06
N GLY A 59 -5.27 -12.45 -9.76
CA GLY A 59 -5.73 -11.19 -9.16
C GLY A 59 -6.27 -10.15 -10.13
N ASN A 60 -6.17 -10.36 -11.46
CA ASN A 60 -6.62 -9.36 -12.46
C ASN A 60 -8.11 -8.99 -12.33
N ASP A 61 -8.95 -9.96 -11.97
CA ASP A 61 -10.40 -9.76 -11.84
C ASP A 61 -10.81 -9.45 -10.39
N SER A 62 -10.07 -9.97 -9.40
CA SER A 62 -10.41 -9.84 -7.97
C SER A 62 -9.76 -8.64 -7.29
N GLY A 63 -8.69 -8.09 -7.86
CA GLY A 63 -7.83 -7.08 -7.25
C GLY A 63 -6.79 -7.63 -6.27
N TYR A 64 -6.60 -8.96 -6.19
CA TYR A 64 -5.56 -9.55 -5.33
C TYR A 64 -4.14 -9.20 -5.79
N ASP A 65 -3.36 -8.57 -4.92
CA ASP A 65 -1.91 -8.36 -5.13
C ASP A 65 -1.13 -9.06 -4.00
N GLY A 66 -0.02 -9.70 -4.39
CA GLY A 66 0.80 -10.40 -3.43
C GLY A 66 2.15 -10.85 -3.97
N THR A 67 3.12 -10.92 -3.06
CA THR A 67 4.50 -11.29 -3.32
C THR A 67 4.90 -12.48 -2.45
N ALA A 68 5.46 -13.50 -3.06
CA ALA A 68 6.05 -14.63 -2.38
C ALA A 68 7.56 -14.46 -2.27
N ILE A 69 8.10 -14.75 -1.08
CA ILE A 69 9.53 -14.83 -0.80
C ILE A 69 9.85 -16.28 -0.44
N TYR A 70 10.72 -16.90 -1.22
CA TYR A 70 11.26 -18.22 -0.90
C TYR A 70 12.70 -18.10 -0.45
N PHE A 71 12.95 -18.45 0.81
CA PHE A 71 14.27 -18.57 1.38
C PHE A 71 14.77 -20.01 1.26
N ASN A 72 15.97 -20.17 0.69
CA ASN A 72 16.59 -21.48 0.53
C ASN A 72 18.08 -21.43 0.88
N SER A 73 18.50 -22.22 1.88
CA SER A 73 19.91 -22.50 2.16
C SER A 73 20.11 -24.00 2.37
N ARG A 74 20.96 -24.61 1.54
CA ARG A 74 21.37 -26.01 1.71
C ARG A 74 22.32 -26.21 2.88
N GLU A 75 23.12 -25.20 3.20
CA GLU A 75 24.13 -25.25 4.25
C GLU A 75 23.50 -25.19 5.65
N ASN A 76 22.44 -24.38 5.78
CA ASN A 76 21.74 -24.17 7.06
C ASN A 76 20.41 -24.93 7.14
N ASP A 77 20.10 -25.80 6.17
CA ASP A 77 18.82 -26.52 6.02
C ASP A 77 17.60 -25.62 6.20
N ILE A 78 17.60 -24.49 5.48
CA ILE A 78 16.52 -23.51 5.49
C ILE A 78 15.70 -23.67 4.23
N LYS A 79 14.40 -23.91 4.40
CA LYS A 79 13.39 -23.84 3.34
C LYS A 79 12.12 -23.25 3.91
N GLU A 80 11.82 -22.00 3.59
CA GLU A 80 10.62 -21.31 4.08
C GLU A 80 10.02 -20.44 2.98
N VAL A 81 8.69 -20.41 2.88
CA VAL A 81 7.99 -19.49 1.97
C VAL A 81 7.13 -18.54 2.79
N TYR A 82 7.27 -17.25 2.49
CA TYR A 82 6.41 -16.20 3.01
C TYR A 82 5.58 -15.64 1.87
N ILE A 83 4.27 -15.60 2.03
CA ILE A 83 3.33 -15.00 1.09
C ILE A 83 2.85 -13.69 1.71
N ILE A 84 3.31 -12.57 1.16
CA ILE A 84 2.92 -11.24 1.60
C ILE A 84 1.75 -10.81 0.72
N SER A 85 0.57 -10.70 1.32
CA SER A 85 -0.64 -10.29 0.61
C SER A 85 -0.93 -8.83 0.93
N GLN A 86 -1.16 -8.04 -0.13
CA GLN A 86 -1.37 -6.60 -0.02
C GLN A 86 -2.81 -6.29 0.45
N GLY A 87 -2.94 -5.37 1.40
CA GLY A 87 -4.22 -4.75 1.71
C GLY A 87 -4.55 -3.60 0.76
N SER A 88 -5.73 -3.01 0.89
CA SER A 88 -6.20 -1.89 0.05
C SER A 88 -5.23 -0.69 -0.01
N GLN A 89 -4.91 -0.20 -1.20
CA GLN A 89 -4.01 0.94 -1.46
C GLN A 89 -4.82 2.23 -1.68
N GLY A 90 -5.58 2.68 -0.68
CA GLY A 90 -6.25 3.99 -0.69
C GLY A 90 -7.71 3.98 -0.22
N MET A 91 -8.33 5.17 -0.14
CA MET A 91 -9.73 5.32 0.27
C MET A 91 -10.72 4.65 -0.70
N GLU A 92 -10.40 4.60 -2.00
CA GLU A 92 -11.24 3.94 -3.01
C GLU A 92 -11.16 2.41 -2.89
N ASP A 93 -9.95 1.86 -2.69
CA ASP A 93 -9.78 0.43 -2.43
C ASP A 93 -10.37 0.01 -1.08
N TRP A 94 -10.19 0.81 -0.02
CA TRP A 94 -10.78 0.54 1.30
C TRP A 94 -12.30 0.46 1.21
N LYS A 95 -12.89 1.30 0.36
CA LYS A 95 -14.34 1.40 0.17
C LYS A 95 -14.92 0.16 -0.55
N TYR A 96 -14.31 -0.29 -1.65
CA TYR A 96 -14.72 -1.54 -2.34
C TYR A 96 -14.52 -2.79 -1.45
N ASN A 97 -13.43 -2.82 -0.69
CA ASN A 97 -13.08 -3.98 0.12
C ASN A 97 -13.84 -4.06 1.44
N LEU A 98 -14.17 -2.92 2.06
CA LEU A 98 -15.09 -2.84 3.20
C LEU A 98 -16.51 -3.24 2.77
N GLU A 99 -16.96 -2.87 1.57
CA GLU A 99 -18.27 -3.28 1.02
C GLU A 99 -18.39 -4.80 0.88
N ALA A 100 -17.45 -5.44 0.18
CA ALA A 100 -17.43 -6.90 0.00
C ALA A 100 -17.33 -7.65 1.33
N MET A 101 -16.59 -7.08 2.29
CA MET A 101 -16.38 -7.63 3.61
C MET A 101 -17.60 -7.45 4.54
N LEU A 102 -18.27 -6.29 4.51
CA LEU A 102 -19.51 -6.03 5.26
C LEU A 102 -20.68 -6.84 4.70
N ALA A 103 -20.78 -6.95 3.37
CA ALA A 103 -21.81 -7.74 2.69
C ALA A 103 -21.59 -9.25 2.87
N GLY A 104 -20.34 -9.70 3.06
CA GLY A 104 -20.02 -11.10 3.31
C GLY A 104 -20.37 -12.04 2.15
N GLN A 105 -20.25 -11.58 0.90
CA GLN A 105 -20.67 -12.38 -0.27
C GLN A 105 -19.51 -12.79 -1.19
N ASN A 106 -18.40 -12.05 -1.19
CA ASN A 106 -17.31 -12.28 -2.13
C ASN A 106 -16.11 -12.97 -1.47
N ILE A 107 -15.59 -14.02 -2.10
CA ILE A 107 -14.37 -14.75 -1.68
C ILE A 107 -13.33 -14.81 -2.80
N SER A 108 -13.47 -14.02 -3.87
CA SER A 108 -12.59 -14.06 -5.04
C SER A 108 -11.12 -13.84 -4.65
N GLN A 109 -10.81 -12.84 -3.83
CA GLN A 109 -9.43 -12.59 -3.39
C GLN A 109 -8.88 -13.71 -2.50
N ALA A 110 -9.71 -14.36 -1.69
CA ALA A 110 -9.29 -15.53 -0.91
C ALA A 110 -9.01 -16.75 -1.80
N LYS A 111 -9.78 -16.95 -2.87
CA LYS A 111 -9.50 -17.97 -3.89
C LYS A 111 -8.21 -17.67 -4.64
N ASP A 112 -8.03 -16.43 -5.09
CA ASP A 112 -6.82 -15.99 -5.79
C ASP A 112 -5.58 -16.11 -4.89
N THR A 113 -5.72 -15.89 -3.59
CA THR A 113 -4.67 -16.16 -2.60
C THR A 113 -4.26 -17.64 -2.65
N ASP A 114 -5.22 -18.56 -2.58
CA ASP A 114 -4.94 -20.01 -2.64
C ASP A 114 -4.36 -20.45 -3.99
N GLU A 115 -4.87 -19.92 -5.09
CA GLU A 115 -4.33 -20.15 -6.44
C GLU A 115 -2.90 -19.63 -6.56
N PHE A 116 -2.59 -18.46 -5.99
CA PHE A 116 -1.25 -17.91 -5.98
C PHE A 116 -0.29 -18.78 -5.17
N VAL A 117 -0.70 -19.27 -4.00
CA VAL A 117 0.12 -20.21 -3.22
C VAL A 117 0.40 -21.50 -4.01
N LYS A 118 -0.58 -22.02 -4.75
CA LYS A 118 -0.39 -23.18 -5.63
C LYS A 118 0.61 -22.87 -6.77
N ASP A 119 0.52 -21.70 -7.40
CA ASP A 119 1.50 -21.27 -8.42
C ASP A 119 2.91 -21.20 -7.82
N VAL A 120 3.06 -20.58 -6.64
CA VAL A 120 4.33 -20.46 -5.93
C VAL A 120 4.94 -21.83 -5.61
N LYS A 121 4.13 -22.77 -5.09
CA LYS A 121 4.58 -24.15 -4.83
C LYS A 121 5.11 -24.81 -6.11
N ASN A 122 4.38 -24.68 -7.22
CA ASN A 122 4.78 -25.22 -8.51
C ASN A 122 6.06 -24.54 -9.04
N HIS A 123 6.11 -23.22 -9.03
CA HIS A 123 7.22 -22.42 -9.55
C HIS A 123 8.53 -22.71 -8.81
N PHE A 124 8.48 -22.86 -7.49
CA PHE A 124 9.66 -23.19 -6.67
C PHE A 124 9.91 -24.69 -6.49
N ASN A 125 9.11 -25.56 -7.13
CA ASN A 125 9.17 -27.03 -6.99
C ASN A 125 9.10 -27.52 -5.54
N ILE A 126 8.17 -26.93 -4.76
CA ILE A 126 7.93 -27.31 -3.37
C ILE A 126 7.00 -28.53 -3.38
N GLN A 127 7.48 -29.67 -2.87
CA GLN A 127 6.69 -30.89 -2.85
C GLN A 127 5.62 -30.83 -1.75
N GLU A 128 4.41 -31.24 -2.10
CA GLU A 128 3.38 -31.53 -1.11
C GLU A 128 3.78 -32.79 -0.35
N VAL A 129 3.86 -32.67 0.97
CA VAL A 129 4.12 -33.78 1.87
C VAL A 129 2.78 -34.20 2.49
N GLU A 130 2.52 -35.51 2.60
CA GLU A 130 1.33 -36.03 3.29
C GLU A 130 1.17 -35.38 4.67
N LYS A 131 -0.08 -35.07 5.09
CA LYS A 131 -0.39 -34.36 6.35
C LYS A 131 0.30 -34.97 7.59
N GLU A 132 0.61 -36.27 7.58
CA GLU A 132 1.26 -37.02 8.66
C GLU A 132 2.79 -36.87 8.71
N LYS A 133 3.43 -36.23 7.72
CA LYS A 133 4.89 -36.06 7.60
C LYS A 133 5.33 -34.59 7.52
N LYS A 134 4.50 -33.66 8.02
CA LYS A 134 4.72 -32.20 8.02
C LYS A 134 6.05 -31.73 8.62
N GLU A 135 6.70 -32.53 9.47
CA GLU A 135 8.00 -32.17 10.05
C GLU A 135 9.10 -31.96 9.00
N ASN A 136 8.93 -32.48 7.78
CA ASN A 136 9.89 -32.33 6.66
C ASN A 136 9.36 -31.45 5.51
N SER A 137 8.21 -30.78 5.65
CA SER A 137 7.66 -29.90 4.61
C SER A 137 8.18 -28.48 4.72
N THR A 138 8.39 -27.80 3.59
CA THR A 138 8.66 -26.36 3.54
C THR A 138 7.45 -25.60 4.11
N PRO A 139 7.54 -24.92 5.26
CA PRO A 139 6.44 -24.12 5.79
C PRO A 139 6.05 -23.00 4.82
N ILE A 140 4.74 -22.81 4.65
CA ILE A 140 4.14 -21.72 3.89
C ILE A 140 3.43 -20.77 4.87
N ILE A 141 3.96 -19.56 5.01
CA ILE A 141 3.53 -18.59 6.02
C ILE A 141 2.85 -17.41 5.32
N GLY A 142 1.62 -17.10 5.70
CA GLY A 142 0.90 -15.93 5.20
C GLY A 142 1.23 -14.69 6.04
N LEU A 143 1.64 -13.60 5.41
CA LEU A 143 1.85 -12.28 6.01
C LEU A 143 0.82 -11.31 5.42
N SER A 144 0.14 -10.54 6.26
CA SER A 144 -1.00 -9.73 5.79
C SER A 144 -1.26 -8.48 6.64
N HIS A 145 -1.84 -7.47 6.00
CA HIS A 145 -2.27 -6.22 6.64
C HIS A 145 -3.63 -5.79 6.10
N SER A 146 -4.46 -5.13 6.93
CA SER A 146 -5.75 -4.59 6.51
C SER A 146 -6.65 -5.69 5.93
N LEU A 147 -7.26 -5.47 4.76
CA LEU A 147 -8.09 -6.46 4.06
C LEU A 147 -7.41 -7.83 3.90
N ALA A 148 -6.10 -7.86 3.65
CA ALA A 148 -5.40 -9.11 3.36
C ALA A 148 -5.49 -10.14 4.49
N HIS A 149 -5.77 -9.71 5.73
CA HIS A 149 -6.06 -10.64 6.82
C HIS A 149 -7.32 -11.49 6.52
N ASN A 150 -8.40 -10.87 6.03
CA ASN A 150 -9.61 -11.57 5.64
C ASN A 150 -9.30 -12.59 4.53
N ASN A 151 -8.56 -12.18 3.50
CA ASN A 151 -8.18 -13.04 2.38
C ASN A 151 -7.38 -14.26 2.83
N ASN A 152 -6.28 -14.03 3.56
CA ASN A 152 -5.37 -15.08 4.00
C ASN A 152 -6.05 -16.04 4.98
N THR A 153 -6.81 -15.50 5.92
CA THR A 153 -7.54 -16.30 6.90
C THR A 153 -8.63 -17.11 6.22
N THR A 154 -9.42 -16.51 5.33
CA THR A 154 -10.47 -17.22 4.58
C THR A 154 -9.88 -18.32 3.70
N ALA A 155 -8.78 -18.05 2.99
CA ALA A 155 -8.07 -19.05 2.20
C ALA A 155 -7.59 -20.22 3.09
N TYR A 156 -7.00 -19.92 4.24
CA TYR A 156 -6.59 -20.93 5.21
C TYR A 156 -7.77 -21.77 5.76
N LEU A 157 -8.88 -21.12 6.12
CA LEU A 157 -10.06 -21.79 6.66
C LEU A 157 -10.72 -22.71 5.62
N LEU A 158 -10.79 -22.29 4.36
CA LEU A 158 -11.45 -23.06 3.29
C LEU A 158 -10.54 -24.12 2.66
N TYR A 159 -9.25 -23.82 2.48
CA TYR A 159 -8.36 -24.59 1.60
C TYR A 159 -7.10 -25.13 2.28
N ASP A 160 -6.88 -24.87 3.57
CA ASP A 160 -5.62 -25.19 4.27
C ASP A 160 -4.39 -24.55 3.57
N THR A 161 -4.56 -23.35 2.99
CA THR A 161 -3.55 -22.69 2.15
C THR A 161 -2.20 -22.46 2.85
N PHE A 162 -2.24 -22.11 4.14
CA PHE A 162 -1.08 -21.74 4.95
C PHE A 162 -0.82 -22.71 6.11
N ASP A 163 0.43 -22.78 6.56
CA ASP A 163 0.78 -23.41 7.84
C ASP A 163 0.54 -22.46 9.01
N GLU A 164 0.90 -21.19 8.85
CA GLU A 164 0.70 -20.11 9.83
C GLU A 164 0.26 -18.84 9.09
N VAL A 165 -0.60 -18.04 9.71
CA VAL A 165 -1.03 -16.72 9.22
C VAL A 165 -0.66 -15.69 10.27
N TYR A 166 0.18 -14.72 9.90
CA TYR A 166 0.50 -13.55 10.71
C TYR A 166 -0.11 -12.31 10.06
N SER A 167 -0.84 -11.55 10.86
CA SER A 167 -1.57 -10.39 10.38
C SER A 167 -1.37 -9.19 11.28
N VAL A 168 -1.50 -7.99 10.70
CA VAL A 168 -1.54 -6.73 11.43
C VAL A 168 -2.75 -5.90 11.02
N ASN A 169 -3.45 -5.30 11.99
CA ASN A 169 -4.62 -4.43 11.77
C ASN A 169 -5.59 -5.01 10.74
N GLY A 170 -5.89 -6.29 10.92
CA GLY A 170 -6.57 -7.11 9.93
C GLY A 170 -8.07 -6.92 9.92
N ALA A 171 -8.64 -6.82 8.72
CA ALA A 171 -10.05 -7.05 8.43
C ALA A 171 -10.47 -8.45 8.89
N GLN A 172 -11.25 -8.55 9.97
CA GLN A 172 -11.64 -9.87 10.51
C GLN A 172 -12.47 -10.69 9.52
N THR A 173 -12.45 -12.01 9.69
CA THR A 173 -13.22 -12.91 8.83
C THR A 173 -14.72 -12.73 9.04
N ASN A 174 -15.49 -12.86 7.96
CA ASN A 174 -16.94 -12.74 8.00
C ASN A 174 -17.61 -14.13 7.95
N TYR A 175 -18.47 -14.46 8.92
CA TYR A 175 -19.11 -15.77 8.98
C TYR A 175 -20.26 -15.93 7.98
N TYR A 176 -20.84 -14.85 7.44
CA TYR A 176 -21.76 -14.91 6.28
C TYR A 176 -20.99 -15.29 5.01
N GLN A 177 -19.80 -14.72 4.83
CA GLN A 177 -18.89 -15.05 3.74
C GLN A 177 -18.51 -16.53 3.77
N LEU A 178 -18.12 -17.03 4.95
CA LEU A 178 -17.81 -18.45 5.12
C LEU A 178 -19.04 -19.34 4.96
N PHE A 179 -20.22 -18.95 5.43
CA PHE A 179 -21.45 -19.72 5.21
C PHE A 179 -21.75 -19.90 3.72
N ASN A 180 -21.49 -18.88 2.90
CA ASN A 180 -21.69 -18.96 1.46
C ASN A 180 -20.61 -19.81 0.75
N ALA A 181 -19.41 -19.89 1.33
CA ALA A 181 -18.23 -20.50 0.74
C ALA A 181 -17.96 -21.95 1.18
N ASP A 182 -18.24 -22.25 2.43
CA ASP A 182 -17.95 -23.52 3.09
C ASP A 182 -19.22 -24.36 3.20
N ASN A 183 -19.32 -25.36 2.32
CA ASN A 183 -20.48 -26.26 2.30
C ASN A 183 -20.68 -27.03 3.61
N GLU A 184 -19.60 -27.29 4.37
CA GLU A 184 -19.71 -27.99 5.64
C GLU A 184 -20.26 -27.07 6.74
N LEU A 185 -19.74 -25.85 6.83
CA LEU A 185 -20.29 -24.83 7.73
C LEU A 185 -21.75 -24.55 7.38
N LYS A 186 -22.07 -24.35 6.10
CA LYS A 186 -23.41 -24.08 5.60
C LYS A 186 -24.41 -25.10 6.09
N LYS A 187 -24.16 -26.37 5.79
CA LYS A 187 -25.00 -27.49 6.19
C LYS A 187 -25.20 -27.54 7.71
N ARG A 188 -24.13 -27.33 8.48
CA ARG A 188 -24.18 -27.36 9.94
C ARG A 188 -24.97 -26.19 10.52
N VAL A 189 -24.91 -25.00 9.91
CA VAL A 189 -25.71 -23.82 10.29
C VAL A 189 -27.18 -24.07 9.97
N GLU A 190 -27.49 -24.55 8.75
CA GLU A 190 -28.85 -24.90 8.34
C GLU A 190 -29.49 -25.91 9.30
N GLU A 191 -28.76 -26.97 9.66
CA GLU A 191 -29.21 -27.98 10.63
C GLU A 191 -29.38 -27.41 12.04
N LYS A 192 -28.41 -26.63 12.53
CA LYS A 192 -28.40 -26.11 13.90
C LYS A 192 -29.51 -25.10 14.16
N PHE A 193 -29.73 -24.20 13.21
CA PHE A 193 -30.64 -23.06 13.36
C PHE A 193 -31.98 -23.27 12.63
N SER A 194 -32.14 -24.39 11.93
CA SER A 194 -33.38 -24.73 11.21
C SER A 194 -33.81 -23.64 10.22
N ILE A 195 -32.84 -22.99 9.58
CA ILE A 195 -33.09 -21.98 8.55
C ILE A 195 -33.41 -22.65 7.20
N SER A 196 -34.15 -21.94 6.35
CA SER A 196 -34.54 -22.45 5.03
C SER A 196 -33.34 -22.58 4.09
N THR A 197 -33.20 -23.73 3.45
CA THR A 197 -32.13 -23.97 2.46
C THR A 197 -32.41 -23.32 1.11
N THR A 198 -33.62 -22.78 0.91
CA THR A 198 -34.04 -22.12 -0.34
C THR A 198 -34.10 -20.60 -0.22
N ASP A 199 -33.99 -20.07 0.99
CA ASP A 199 -33.96 -18.64 1.27
C ASP A 199 -32.52 -18.22 1.60
N PRO A 200 -31.80 -17.57 0.67
CA PRO A 200 -30.42 -17.16 0.90
C PRO A 200 -30.26 -16.14 2.03
N ASP A 201 -31.34 -15.42 2.38
CA ASP A 201 -31.31 -14.37 3.40
C ASP A 201 -31.67 -14.87 4.80
N ALA A 202 -32.07 -16.14 4.93
CA ALA A 202 -32.49 -16.72 6.21
C ALA A 202 -31.38 -16.68 7.28
N ILE A 203 -30.11 -16.69 6.86
CA ILE A 203 -28.97 -16.57 7.76
C ILE A 203 -28.91 -15.22 8.50
N TYR A 204 -29.35 -14.12 7.88
CA TYR A 204 -29.31 -12.78 8.47
C TYR A 204 -30.36 -12.58 9.57
N ASN A 205 -31.29 -13.53 9.72
CA ASN A 205 -32.31 -13.56 10.76
C ASN A 205 -31.87 -14.36 12.00
N ILE A 206 -30.71 -15.02 11.95
CA ILE A 206 -30.13 -15.69 13.12
C ILE A 206 -29.57 -14.62 14.05
N ASP A 207 -29.75 -14.85 15.36
CA ASP A 207 -29.06 -14.10 16.41
C ASP A 207 -27.55 -14.07 16.13
N PRO A 208 -26.95 -12.88 15.87
CA PRO A 208 -25.59 -12.77 15.37
C PRO A 208 -24.57 -13.34 16.35
N GLU A 209 -24.79 -13.18 17.66
CA GLU A 209 -23.92 -13.71 18.71
C GLU A 209 -23.92 -15.24 18.73
N LYS A 210 -25.08 -15.88 18.55
CA LYS A 210 -25.16 -17.33 18.46
C LYS A 210 -24.49 -17.87 17.19
N LEU A 211 -24.66 -17.18 16.06
CA LEU A 211 -24.03 -17.57 14.80
C LEU A 211 -22.51 -17.40 14.85
N ARG A 212 -22.03 -16.29 15.42
CA ARG A 212 -20.62 -16.02 15.72
C ARG A 212 -20.00 -17.13 16.56
N ALA A 213 -20.58 -17.43 17.72
CA ALA A 213 -20.10 -18.49 18.60
C ALA A 213 -20.09 -19.87 17.91
N PHE A 214 -21.05 -20.13 17.03
CA PHE A 214 -21.11 -21.36 16.24
C PHE A 214 -19.96 -21.44 15.23
N ALA A 215 -19.70 -20.36 14.48
CA ALA A 215 -18.61 -20.27 13.52
C ALA A 215 -17.23 -20.36 14.21
N GLU A 216 -17.02 -19.65 15.32
CA GLU A 216 -15.80 -19.73 16.13
C GLU A 216 -15.53 -21.17 16.59
N ASN A 217 -16.55 -21.88 17.06
CA ASN A 217 -16.41 -23.27 17.48
C ASN A 217 -16.15 -24.21 16.31
N HIS A 218 -16.73 -23.97 15.13
CA HIS A 218 -16.49 -24.75 13.92
C HIS A 218 -15.02 -24.70 13.50
N TYR A 219 -14.38 -23.53 13.55
CA TYR A 219 -12.99 -23.31 13.13
C TYR A 219 -11.95 -23.38 14.25
N LYS A 220 -12.34 -23.70 15.48
CA LYS A 220 -11.45 -23.71 16.66
C LYS A 220 -10.15 -24.51 16.47
N GLY A 221 -10.18 -25.61 15.70
CA GLY A 221 -9.01 -26.43 15.42
C GLY A 221 -7.95 -25.74 14.55
N LYS A 222 -8.37 -24.79 13.70
CA LYS A 222 -7.52 -23.99 12.81
C LYS A 222 -7.06 -22.69 13.46
N ALA A 223 -7.84 -22.15 14.40
CA ALA A 223 -7.57 -20.88 15.07
C ALA A 223 -6.14 -20.75 15.63
N LYS A 224 -5.56 -21.83 16.15
CA LYS A 224 -4.20 -21.85 16.73
C LYS A 224 -3.06 -21.45 15.78
N ASN A 225 -3.30 -21.42 14.47
CA ASN A 225 -2.32 -21.07 13.46
C ASN A 225 -2.54 -19.65 12.88
N ILE A 226 -3.43 -18.87 13.50
CA ILE A 226 -3.73 -17.50 13.12
C ILE A 226 -3.23 -16.61 14.25
N HIS A 227 -2.38 -15.65 13.93
CA HIS A 227 -1.74 -14.74 14.87
C HIS A 227 -1.92 -13.30 14.39
N GLN A 228 -2.35 -12.42 15.27
CA GLN A 228 -2.71 -11.05 14.91
C GLN A 228 -2.11 -10.05 15.87
N ILE A 229 -1.56 -8.97 15.33
CA ILE A 229 -1.27 -7.75 16.08
C ILE A 229 -2.28 -6.70 15.67
N ILE A 230 -2.99 -6.13 16.64
CA ILE A 230 -4.09 -5.22 16.34
C ILE A 230 -3.94 -3.96 17.18
N SER A 231 -4.11 -2.80 16.55
CA SER A 231 -4.25 -1.53 17.25
C SER A 231 -5.62 -1.44 17.92
N GLU A 232 -5.65 -1.04 19.20
CA GLU A 232 -6.91 -0.77 19.92
C GLU A 232 -7.70 0.40 19.29
N ASP A 233 -7.01 1.26 18.55
CA ASP A 233 -7.55 2.41 17.81
C ASP A 233 -7.85 2.10 16.33
N ASP A 234 -7.61 0.87 15.86
CA ASP A 234 -7.89 0.49 14.48
C ASP A 234 -9.42 0.46 14.21
N PRO A 235 -9.93 1.22 13.23
CA PRO A 235 -11.32 1.14 12.82
C PRO A 235 -11.77 -0.26 12.42
N LEU A 236 -10.90 -1.07 11.81
CA LEU A 236 -11.27 -2.44 11.41
C LEU A 236 -11.46 -3.34 12.63
N TYR A 237 -10.63 -3.17 13.66
CA TYR A 237 -10.84 -3.84 14.93
C TYR A 237 -12.14 -3.40 15.59
N ALA A 238 -12.42 -2.09 15.57
CA ALA A 238 -13.64 -1.52 16.14
C ALA A 238 -14.90 -2.13 15.52
N VAL A 239 -14.98 -2.17 14.20
CA VAL A 239 -16.15 -2.74 13.49
C VAL A 239 -16.20 -4.26 13.53
N SER A 240 -15.11 -4.95 13.86
CA SER A 240 -15.12 -6.42 13.93
C SER A 240 -15.94 -7.02 15.07
N GLY A 241 -16.50 -6.20 15.96
CA GLY A 241 -17.38 -6.66 17.04
C GLY A 241 -18.84 -6.73 16.71
N VAL A 242 -19.17 -6.17 15.56
CA VAL A 242 -20.54 -6.10 15.12
C VAL A 242 -20.90 -7.36 14.33
N ARG A 243 -22.20 -7.52 14.04
CA ARG A 243 -22.70 -8.63 13.23
C ARG A 243 -21.90 -8.87 11.95
N GLY A 244 -21.72 -10.14 11.63
CA GLY A 244 -21.02 -10.65 10.45
C GLY A 244 -19.58 -11.06 10.76
N PHE A 245 -18.93 -10.44 11.73
CA PHE A 245 -17.51 -10.64 12.00
C PHE A 245 -17.25 -11.55 13.18
N PHE A 246 -16.08 -12.19 13.14
CA PHE A 246 -15.55 -12.93 14.27
C PHE A 246 -14.04 -12.95 14.23
N THR A 247 -13.45 -12.92 15.41
CA THR A 247 -12.00 -12.89 15.59
C THR A 247 -11.51 -14.30 15.92
N LEU A 248 -10.53 -14.79 15.15
CA LEU A 248 -9.91 -16.09 15.35
C LEU A 248 -8.42 -15.96 15.67
N GLY A 249 -7.96 -16.90 16.49
CA GLY A 249 -6.54 -17.11 16.77
C GLY A 249 -6.01 -16.30 17.94
N ASP A 250 -4.69 -16.18 18.00
CA ASP A 250 -3.99 -15.39 19.00
C ASP A 250 -3.99 -13.92 18.60
N VAL A 251 -4.53 -13.05 19.45
CA VAL A 251 -4.65 -11.61 19.17
C VAL A 251 -3.92 -10.83 20.24
N ARG A 252 -2.93 -10.06 19.80
CA ARG A 252 -2.15 -9.15 20.63
C ARG A 252 -2.60 -7.70 20.37
N PRO A 253 -3.38 -7.10 21.27
CA PRO A 253 -3.72 -5.68 21.18
C PRO A 253 -2.50 -4.80 21.48
N ILE A 254 -2.42 -3.65 20.82
CA ILE A 254 -1.40 -2.61 20.99
C ILE A 254 -2.10 -1.25 21.05
N ASP A 255 -1.80 -0.46 22.08
CA ASP A 255 -2.23 0.95 22.15
C ASP A 255 -1.31 1.78 21.22
N THR A 256 -1.86 2.28 20.11
CA THR A 256 -1.10 3.10 19.16
C THR A 256 -1.33 4.60 19.34
N ILE A 257 -2.38 4.98 20.06
CA ILE A 257 -2.71 6.38 20.33
C ILE A 257 -2.88 6.57 21.84
N PRO A 258 -1.76 6.74 22.58
CA PRO A 258 -1.80 6.83 24.03
C PRO A 258 -2.75 7.92 24.53
N GLY A 259 -3.60 7.56 25.48
CA GLY A 259 -4.56 8.46 26.11
C GLY A 259 -5.99 8.37 25.58
N TYR A 260 -6.24 7.49 24.60
CA TYR A 260 -7.57 7.09 24.17
C TYR A 260 -7.88 5.64 24.60
N PRO A 261 -9.15 5.28 24.85
CA PRO A 261 -9.51 3.93 25.32
C PRO A 261 -9.68 2.89 24.20
N GLY A 262 -9.30 3.23 22.96
CA GLY A 262 -9.61 2.45 21.76
C GLY A 262 -11.06 2.59 21.30
N LEU A 263 -11.30 2.25 20.03
CA LEU A 263 -12.61 2.43 19.36
C LEU A 263 -13.58 1.27 19.61
N ARG A 264 -13.06 0.09 19.94
CA ARG A 264 -13.86 -1.14 20.05
C ARG A 264 -14.95 -1.04 21.13
N SER A 265 -14.60 -0.50 22.30
CA SER A 265 -15.55 -0.32 23.40
C SER A 265 -16.74 0.56 23.04
N ILE A 266 -16.54 1.54 22.15
CA ILE A 266 -17.60 2.43 21.67
C ILE A 266 -18.52 1.69 20.70
N MET A 267 -17.95 0.87 19.81
CA MET A 267 -18.71 0.11 18.81
C MET A 267 -19.55 -1.02 19.42
N ASP A 268 -19.02 -1.72 20.43
CA ASP A 268 -19.71 -2.82 21.11
C ASP A 268 -20.96 -2.34 21.89
N ASP A 269 -21.01 -1.05 22.25
CA ASP A 269 -22.13 -0.41 22.93
C ASP A 269 -23.28 -0.03 21.99
N ILE A 270 -23.08 -0.08 20.66
CA ILE A 270 -24.10 0.28 19.68
C ILE A 270 -25.09 -0.89 19.51
N PRO A 271 -26.41 -0.66 19.62
CA PRO A 271 -27.40 -1.71 19.40
C PRO A 271 -27.28 -2.36 18.00
N ASP A 272 -27.44 -3.69 17.92
CA ASP A 272 -27.25 -4.47 16.68
C ASP A 272 -28.18 -4.03 15.53
N ASP A 273 -29.41 -3.60 15.84
CA ASP A 273 -30.35 -3.06 14.85
C ASP A 273 -29.84 -1.75 14.24
N VAL A 274 -29.25 -0.88 15.07
CA VAL A 274 -28.59 0.34 14.59
C VAL A 274 -27.35 0.03 13.76
N VAL A 275 -26.54 -0.95 14.17
CA VAL A 275 -25.37 -1.36 13.40
C VAL A 275 -25.77 -1.94 12.05
N LYS A 276 -26.81 -2.78 12.02
CA LYS A 276 -27.36 -3.32 10.77
C LYS A 276 -27.75 -2.21 9.81
N ASP A 277 -28.50 -1.21 10.26
CA ASP A 277 -28.93 -0.09 9.42
C ASP A 277 -27.73 0.75 8.95
N LEU A 278 -26.73 0.99 9.81
CA LEU A 278 -25.49 1.69 9.43
C LEU A 278 -24.68 0.91 8.39
N GLN A 279 -24.56 -0.40 8.54
CA GLN A 279 -23.87 -1.27 7.58
C GLN A 279 -24.58 -1.25 6.23
N GLU A 280 -25.90 -1.39 6.20
CA GLU A 280 -26.69 -1.33 4.96
C GLU A 280 -26.53 0.02 4.26
N LEU A 281 -26.59 1.13 5.00
CA LEU A 281 -26.35 2.47 4.45
C LEU A 281 -24.94 2.63 3.89
N ALA A 282 -23.93 2.13 4.62
CA ALA A 282 -22.53 2.19 4.20
C ALA A 282 -22.29 1.38 2.91
N ILE A 283 -22.88 0.18 2.80
CA ILE A 283 -22.82 -0.66 1.60
C ILE A 283 -23.50 0.06 0.44
N GLN A 284 -24.74 0.52 0.60
CA GLN A 284 -25.51 1.17 -0.47
C GLN A 284 -24.84 2.45 -0.97
N TYR A 285 -24.44 3.35 -0.07
CA TYR A 285 -23.70 4.57 -0.46
C TYR A 285 -22.42 4.24 -1.23
N THR A 286 -21.78 3.14 -0.86
CA THR A 286 -20.52 2.72 -1.44
C THR A 286 -20.67 2.22 -2.86
N VAL A 287 -21.52 1.21 -3.08
CA VAL A 287 -21.89 0.67 -4.40
C VAL A 287 -22.18 1.82 -5.38
N SER A 288 -23.03 2.73 -4.93
CA SER A 288 -23.57 3.77 -5.80
C SER A 288 -22.57 4.87 -6.12
N SER A 289 -21.67 5.18 -5.20
CA SER A 289 -20.63 6.17 -5.46
C SER A 289 -19.56 5.70 -6.46
N GLN A 290 -19.33 4.39 -6.60
CA GLN A 290 -18.38 3.84 -7.57
C GLN A 290 -18.86 4.05 -9.01
N ASN A 291 -20.18 4.08 -9.21
CA ASN A 291 -20.81 4.20 -10.53
C ASN A 291 -20.94 5.66 -11.03
N GLY A 292 -20.56 6.67 -10.25
CA GLY A 292 -20.65 8.09 -10.66
C GLY A 292 -20.45 9.14 -9.57
N GLY A 293 -19.71 8.85 -8.51
CA GLY A 293 -19.39 9.77 -7.42
C GLY A 293 -20.57 10.07 -6.48
N ALA A 294 -20.46 11.16 -5.70
CA ALA A 294 -21.47 11.51 -4.68
C ALA A 294 -22.88 11.76 -5.27
N ASN A 295 -22.97 12.18 -6.54
CA ASN A 295 -24.25 12.37 -7.22
C ASN A 295 -24.92 11.02 -7.54
N ALA A 296 -24.17 10.01 -7.99
CA ALA A 296 -24.71 8.66 -8.20
C ALA A 296 -25.12 8.01 -6.87
N ALA A 297 -24.35 8.23 -5.80
CA ALA A 297 -24.72 7.78 -4.45
C ALA A 297 -26.07 8.36 -3.99
N ILE A 298 -26.27 9.67 -4.18
CA ILE A 298 -27.53 10.35 -3.88
C ILE A 298 -28.66 9.83 -4.77
N GLN A 299 -28.42 9.63 -6.06
CA GLN A 299 -29.42 9.11 -6.98
C GLN A 299 -29.86 7.69 -6.61
N ASP A 300 -28.93 6.83 -6.23
CA ASP A 300 -29.26 5.45 -5.91
C ASP A 300 -29.92 5.31 -4.54
N LEU A 301 -29.50 6.09 -3.54
CA LEU A 301 -30.12 6.08 -2.21
C LEU A 301 -31.49 6.76 -2.20
N LEU A 302 -31.60 7.92 -2.86
CA LEU A 302 -32.79 8.79 -2.78
C LEU A 302 -33.71 8.68 -3.99
N GLY A 303 -33.26 8.10 -5.11
CA GLY A 303 -33.99 8.17 -6.39
C GLY A 303 -33.87 9.52 -7.11
N VAL A 304 -33.02 10.43 -6.61
CA VAL A 304 -32.88 11.80 -7.14
C VAL A 304 -31.79 11.88 -8.20
N ASN A 305 -32.17 11.97 -9.47
CA ASN A 305 -31.21 12.17 -10.56
C ASN A 305 -30.68 13.62 -10.57
N MET A 306 -29.46 13.80 -10.04
CA MET A 306 -28.85 15.12 -9.91
C MET A 306 -28.53 15.80 -11.25
N ASP A 307 -28.30 15.05 -12.32
CA ASP A 307 -28.01 15.61 -13.65
C ASP A 307 -29.25 16.23 -14.29
N VAL A 308 -30.42 15.67 -13.98
CA VAL A 308 -31.71 16.27 -14.32
C VAL A 308 -31.90 17.51 -13.42
N VAL A 309 -31.73 17.39 -12.10
CA VAL A 309 -31.90 18.48 -11.10
C VAL A 309 -31.04 19.72 -11.36
N ASN A 310 -29.83 19.55 -11.86
CA ASN A 310 -28.91 20.65 -12.15
C ASN A 310 -29.30 21.45 -13.41
N GLN A 311 -30.22 20.98 -14.24
CA GLN A 311 -30.69 21.71 -15.44
C GLN A 311 -31.72 22.80 -15.11
N PHE A 312 -32.13 22.91 -13.85
CA PHE A 312 -33.22 23.79 -13.43
C PHE A 312 -32.72 25.02 -12.65
N ASP A 313 -32.62 26.17 -13.33
CA ASP A 313 -32.24 27.47 -12.73
C ASP A 313 -33.45 28.36 -12.33
N GLY A 314 -34.68 27.83 -12.31
CA GLY A 314 -35.86 28.53 -11.78
C GLY A 314 -37.20 28.05 -12.35
N ILE A 315 -38.32 28.58 -11.85
CA ILE A 315 -39.70 28.15 -12.21
C ILE A 315 -39.95 28.17 -13.74
N TRP A 316 -39.34 29.10 -14.49
CA TRP A 316 -39.51 29.23 -15.94
C TRP A 316 -38.67 28.25 -16.77
N SER A 317 -37.60 27.66 -16.22
CA SER A 317 -36.87 26.58 -16.89
C SER A 317 -37.58 25.23 -16.68
N VAL A 318 -38.27 25.05 -15.54
CA VAL A 318 -38.97 23.82 -15.20
C VAL A 318 -40.13 23.53 -16.16
N THR A 319 -40.91 24.55 -16.57
CA THR A 319 -42.02 24.35 -17.51
C THR A 319 -41.55 23.93 -18.91
N LYS A 320 -40.39 24.43 -19.35
CA LYS A 320 -39.76 24.06 -20.63
C LYS A 320 -39.21 22.64 -20.58
N ILE A 321 -38.57 22.26 -19.47
CA ILE A 321 -38.01 20.92 -19.27
C ILE A 321 -39.12 19.89 -19.02
N TYR A 322 -40.20 20.24 -18.31
CA TYR A 322 -41.36 19.38 -18.15
C TYR A 322 -42.01 19.03 -19.50
N ALA A 323 -41.98 19.95 -20.45
CA ALA A 323 -42.45 19.68 -21.82
C ALA A 323 -41.52 18.78 -22.65
N THR A 324 -40.23 18.68 -22.30
CA THR A 324 -39.22 17.90 -23.06
C THR A 324 -38.78 16.61 -22.37
N ASN A 325 -38.86 16.54 -21.04
CA ASN A 325 -38.30 15.49 -20.18
C ASN A 325 -39.34 14.97 -19.17
N GLN A 326 -40.63 15.05 -19.48
CA GLN A 326 -41.72 14.60 -18.59
C GLN A 326 -41.48 13.18 -18.04
N SER A 327 -41.05 12.26 -18.89
CA SER A 327 -40.75 10.87 -18.50
C SER A 327 -39.63 10.74 -17.48
N GLU A 328 -38.62 11.62 -17.53
CA GLU A 328 -37.51 11.62 -16.58
C GLU A 328 -37.97 12.13 -15.21
N ILE A 329 -38.81 13.16 -15.19
CA ILE A 329 -39.41 13.71 -13.96
C ILE A 329 -40.33 12.68 -13.30
N ASP A 330 -41.19 12.02 -14.09
CA ASP A 330 -42.07 10.96 -13.61
C ASP A 330 -41.29 9.78 -13.05
N THR A 331 -40.19 9.40 -13.71
CA THR A 331 -39.29 8.33 -13.25
C THR A 331 -38.63 8.70 -11.92
N MET A 332 -38.07 9.91 -11.80
CA MET A 332 -37.44 10.38 -10.57
C MET A 332 -38.44 10.38 -9.40
N ILE A 333 -39.66 10.89 -9.60
CA ILE A 333 -40.69 10.91 -8.56
C ILE A 333 -41.05 9.48 -8.10
N ARG A 334 -41.16 8.54 -9.04
CA ARG A 334 -41.42 7.13 -8.72
C ARG A 334 -40.26 6.52 -7.94
N ASP A 335 -39.03 6.73 -8.39
CA ASP A 335 -37.84 6.18 -7.75
C ASP A 335 -37.67 6.72 -6.33
N VAL A 336 -37.94 8.01 -6.10
CA VAL A 336 -37.93 8.59 -4.75
C VAL A 336 -39.06 8.01 -3.91
N ASN A 337 -40.27 7.85 -4.46
CA ASN A 337 -41.40 7.23 -3.74
C ASN A 337 -41.09 5.78 -3.30
N ASP A 338 -40.36 5.04 -4.14
CA ASP A 338 -40.06 3.63 -3.90
C ASP A 338 -38.89 3.46 -2.90
N LYS A 339 -37.84 4.30 -2.98
CA LYS A 339 -36.61 4.15 -2.18
C LYS A 339 -36.63 4.90 -0.84
N LEU A 340 -37.23 6.09 -0.82
CA LEU A 340 -37.20 6.99 0.35
C LEU A 340 -37.77 6.37 1.64
N PRO A 341 -38.88 5.58 1.63
CA PRO A 341 -39.42 5.02 2.87
C PRO A 341 -38.44 4.09 3.60
N GLY A 342 -37.68 3.27 2.87
CA GLY A 342 -36.67 2.38 3.43
C GLY A 342 -35.50 3.16 4.03
N LEU A 343 -34.94 4.09 3.25
CA LEU A 343 -33.86 4.96 3.69
C LEU A 343 -34.25 5.79 4.92
N LEU A 344 -35.46 6.35 4.94
CA LEU A 344 -35.95 7.14 6.07
C LEU A 344 -36.08 6.29 7.34
N THR A 345 -36.42 5.01 7.21
CA THR A 345 -36.46 4.08 8.35
C THR A 345 -35.07 3.89 8.92
N GLN A 346 -34.09 3.57 8.08
CA GLN A 346 -32.68 3.40 8.49
C GLN A 346 -32.11 4.69 9.12
N ILE A 347 -32.32 5.85 8.49
CA ILE A 347 -31.86 7.14 9.03
C ILE A 347 -32.53 7.45 10.38
N LYS A 348 -33.83 7.16 10.55
CA LYS A 348 -34.52 7.36 11.83
C LYS A 348 -33.95 6.48 12.94
N THR A 349 -33.55 5.25 12.64
CA THR A 349 -32.86 4.38 13.60
C THR A 349 -31.55 5.02 14.07
N VAL A 350 -30.74 5.53 13.13
CA VAL A 350 -29.46 6.17 13.42
C VAL A 350 -29.65 7.48 14.21
N THR A 351 -30.55 8.37 13.78
CA THR A 351 -30.76 9.67 14.44
C THR A 351 -31.33 9.53 15.84
N THR A 352 -32.24 8.57 16.06
CA THR A 352 -32.82 8.32 17.40
C THR A 352 -31.76 7.89 18.41
N ASN A 353 -30.70 7.23 17.94
CA ASN A 353 -29.59 6.76 18.78
C ASN A 353 -28.35 7.68 18.73
N ALA A 354 -28.35 8.71 17.89
CA ALA A 354 -27.16 9.54 17.62
C ALA A 354 -26.60 10.20 18.89
N ASP A 355 -27.43 10.79 19.75
CA ASP A 355 -26.94 11.43 20.97
C ASP A 355 -26.21 10.43 21.89
N VAL A 356 -26.75 9.22 22.05
CA VAL A 356 -26.15 8.16 22.87
C VAL A 356 -24.83 7.70 22.26
N ILE A 357 -24.80 7.41 20.95
CA ILE A 357 -23.60 6.96 20.24
C ILE A 357 -22.50 8.01 20.33
N PHE A 358 -22.78 9.26 19.96
CA PHE A 358 -21.75 10.31 19.94
C PHE A 358 -21.40 10.81 21.35
N GLN A 359 -22.25 10.61 22.36
CA GLN A 359 -21.87 10.82 23.75
C GLN A 359 -20.74 9.86 24.17
N ARG A 360 -20.70 8.62 23.68
CA ARG A 360 -19.58 7.70 23.94
C ARG A 360 -18.26 8.21 23.37
N PHE A 361 -18.29 8.80 22.17
CA PHE A 361 -17.11 9.46 21.60
C PHE A 361 -16.66 10.68 22.41
N VAL A 362 -17.58 11.41 23.06
CA VAL A 362 -17.25 12.48 24.02
C VAL A 362 -16.63 11.92 25.29
N ASP A 363 -17.24 10.89 25.87
CA ASP A 363 -16.77 10.24 27.11
C ASP A 363 -15.36 9.66 26.91
N ALA A 364 -15.10 9.09 25.73
CA ALA A 364 -13.80 8.59 25.27
C ALA A 364 -12.85 9.69 24.77
N ARG A 365 -13.25 10.97 24.81
CA ARG A 365 -12.46 12.16 24.43
C ARG A 365 -12.06 12.27 22.96
N TYR A 366 -12.64 11.46 22.07
CA TYR A 366 -12.42 11.58 20.62
C TYR A 366 -13.06 12.84 20.02
N ILE A 367 -14.20 13.29 20.57
CA ILE A 367 -14.87 14.52 20.14
C ILE A 367 -15.24 15.41 21.33
N SER A 368 -15.40 16.71 21.09
CA SER A 368 -15.96 17.64 22.06
C SER A 368 -17.49 17.56 22.13
N VAL A 369 -18.09 18.13 23.19
CA VAL A 369 -19.55 18.28 23.29
C VAL A 369 -20.10 19.12 22.14
N ASP A 370 -19.38 20.15 21.71
CA ASP A 370 -19.81 21.00 20.58
C ASP A 370 -19.79 20.21 19.25
N GLN A 371 -18.77 19.37 19.05
CA GLN A 371 -18.68 18.48 17.90
C GLN A 371 -19.80 17.43 17.91
N LYS A 372 -20.10 16.84 19.08
CA LYS A 372 -21.28 15.97 19.26
C LYS A 372 -22.56 16.67 18.85
N ASN A 373 -22.81 17.86 19.39
CA ASN A 373 -24.01 18.64 19.13
C ASN A 373 -24.14 18.98 17.64
N LEU A 374 -23.04 19.31 16.97
CA LEU A 374 -23.00 19.53 15.53
C LEU A 374 -23.40 18.26 14.76
N ILE A 375 -22.80 17.11 15.09
CA ILE A 375 -23.12 15.83 14.42
C ILE A 375 -24.61 15.51 14.57
N VAL A 376 -25.12 15.52 15.80
CA VAL A 376 -26.52 15.21 16.09
C VAL A 376 -27.46 16.17 15.37
N THR A 377 -27.14 17.47 15.37
CA THR A 377 -27.95 18.49 14.68
C THR A 377 -28.01 18.26 13.18
N GLU A 378 -26.88 18.03 12.53
CA GLU A 378 -26.85 17.83 11.08
C GLU A 378 -27.49 16.49 10.67
N LEU A 379 -27.38 15.43 11.49
CA LEU A 379 -28.11 14.18 11.26
C LEU A 379 -29.64 14.38 11.39
N MET A 380 -30.10 15.16 12.38
CA MET A 380 -31.51 15.53 12.51
C MET A 380 -32.00 16.41 11.35
N ASN A 381 -31.16 17.31 10.84
CA ASN A 381 -31.47 18.10 9.65
C ASN A 381 -31.67 17.19 8.43
N ILE A 382 -30.76 16.23 8.20
CA ILE A 382 -30.89 15.24 7.13
C ILE A 382 -32.22 14.50 7.23
N GLN A 383 -32.56 13.95 8.41
CA GLN A 383 -33.85 13.26 8.61
C GLN A 383 -35.04 14.18 8.31
N LYS A 384 -35.02 15.42 8.80
CA LYS A 384 -36.10 16.40 8.58
C LYS A 384 -36.31 16.67 7.08
N GLU A 385 -35.23 16.78 6.32
CA GLU A 385 -35.32 16.99 4.87
C GLU A 385 -35.86 15.76 4.15
N LEU A 386 -35.48 14.55 4.58
CA LEU A 386 -36.06 13.30 4.07
C LEU A 386 -37.56 13.16 4.39
N ASP A 387 -37.98 13.47 5.62
CA ASP A 387 -39.40 13.53 6.02
C ASP A 387 -40.18 14.55 5.14
N GLY A 388 -39.55 15.68 4.83
CA GLY A 388 -40.10 16.70 3.94
C GLY A 388 -40.26 16.25 2.48
N MET A 389 -39.31 15.46 1.97
CA MET A 389 -39.42 14.83 0.65
C MET A 389 -40.59 13.84 0.63
N GLN A 390 -40.73 12.99 1.66
CA GLN A 390 -41.81 12.00 1.75
C GLN A 390 -43.18 12.67 1.76
N LYS A 391 -43.32 13.77 2.51
CA LYS A 391 -44.56 14.56 2.54
C LYS A 391 -44.89 15.19 1.18
N SER A 392 -43.87 15.67 0.47
CA SER A 392 -44.05 16.27 -0.86
C SER A 392 -44.57 15.23 -1.85
N ILE A 393 -44.02 14.02 -1.82
CA ILE A 393 -44.46 12.89 -2.65
C ILE A 393 -45.87 12.43 -2.29
N SER A 394 -46.20 12.29 -1.01
CA SER A 394 -47.57 11.93 -0.59
C SER A 394 -48.59 12.94 -1.10
N THR A 395 -48.28 14.24 -1.00
CA THR A 395 -49.15 15.32 -1.50
C THR A 395 -49.32 15.22 -3.02
N LEU A 396 -48.26 14.83 -3.73
CA LEU A 396 -48.30 14.64 -5.18
C LEU A 396 -49.19 13.49 -5.60
N VAL A 397 -49.10 12.35 -4.90
CA VAL A 397 -49.97 11.19 -5.14
C VAL A 397 -51.43 11.60 -4.99
N ASP A 398 -51.77 12.36 -3.96
CA ASP A 398 -53.12 12.88 -3.75
C ASP A 398 -53.58 13.80 -4.90
N ILE A 399 -52.72 14.71 -5.36
CA ILE A 399 -53.01 15.61 -6.48
C ILE A 399 -53.22 14.82 -7.79
N ARG A 400 -52.39 13.82 -8.07
CA ARG A 400 -52.50 12.97 -9.27
C ARG A 400 -53.79 12.14 -9.24
N ASN A 401 -54.23 11.70 -8.06
CA ASN A 401 -55.49 10.99 -7.87
C ASN A 401 -56.75 11.85 -8.15
N MET A 402 -56.63 13.17 -8.19
CA MET A 402 -57.73 14.08 -8.54
C MET A 402 -58.06 14.13 -10.05
N HIS A 403 -57.28 13.46 -10.91
CA HIS A 403 -57.48 13.39 -12.37
C HIS A 403 -57.60 14.77 -13.07
N ASN A 404 -56.96 15.82 -12.53
CA ASN A 404 -56.94 17.15 -13.11
C ASN A 404 -55.55 17.47 -13.66
N PHE A 405 -55.43 17.57 -14.99
CA PHE A 405 -54.15 17.78 -15.69
C PHE A 405 -53.40 19.06 -15.26
N SER A 406 -54.12 20.17 -15.00
CA SER A 406 -53.47 21.43 -14.59
C SER A 406 -52.99 21.37 -13.14
N ALA A 407 -53.75 20.69 -12.26
CA ALA A 407 -53.35 20.46 -10.89
C ALA A 407 -52.16 19.48 -10.82
N GLN A 408 -52.17 18.43 -11.65
CA GLN A 408 -51.08 17.47 -11.79
C GLN A 408 -49.79 18.16 -12.24
N LEU A 409 -49.82 18.94 -13.32
CA LEU A 409 -48.64 19.64 -13.81
C LEU A 409 -48.07 20.62 -12.77
N GLY A 410 -48.92 21.37 -12.07
CA GLY A 410 -48.49 22.25 -10.98
C GLY A 410 -47.93 21.49 -9.77
N GLY A 411 -48.54 20.35 -9.42
CA GLY A 411 -48.10 19.47 -8.34
C GLY A 411 -46.76 18.80 -8.65
N ASP A 412 -46.56 18.36 -9.89
CA ASP A 412 -45.33 17.69 -10.35
C ASP A 412 -44.15 18.66 -10.29
N ILE A 413 -44.32 19.87 -10.82
CA ILE A 413 -43.32 20.95 -10.79
C ILE A 413 -42.99 21.36 -9.35
N GLY A 414 -44.02 21.55 -8.51
CA GLY A 414 -43.84 21.96 -7.11
C GLY A 414 -43.14 20.89 -6.28
N THR A 415 -43.52 19.62 -6.45
CA THR A 415 -42.88 18.48 -5.76
C THR A 415 -41.44 18.31 -6.19
N TYR A 416 -41.17 18.47 -7.48
CA TYR A 416 -39.82 18.42 -8.03
C TYR A 416 -38.89 19.48 -7.41
N LEU A 417 -39.29 20.75 -7.42
CA LEU A 417 -38.52 21.84 -6.83
C LEU A 417 -38.28 21.61 -5.33
N ASN A 418 -39.30 21.14 -4.62
CA ASN A 418 -39.15 20.79 -3.20
C ASN A 418 -38.16 19.64 -2.99
N ILE A 419 -38.15 18.60 -3.84
CA ILE A 419 -37.17 17.50 -3.72
C ILE A 419 -35.75 18.04 -4.00
N LYS A 420 -35.58 18.91 -5.01
CA LYS A 420 -34.30 19.57 -5.31
C LYS A 420 -33.76 20.34 -4.11
N ASP A 421 -34.53 21.29 -3.60
CA ASP A 421 -34.09 22.18 -2.51
C ASP A 421 -33.70 21.37 -1.26
N ARG A 422 -34.44 20.30 -0.98
CA ARG A 422 -34.17 19.39 0.14
C ARG A 422 -32.93 18.53 -0.08
N ALA A 423 -32.68 18.07 -1.31
CA ALA A 423 -31.48 17.31 -1.64
C ALA A 423 -30.22 18.19 -1.51
N GLU A 424 -30.31 19.46 -1.91
CA GLU A 424 -29.25 20.45 -1.70
C GLU A 424 -29.00 20.72 -0.21
N ALA A 425 -30.05 20.84 0.60
CA ALA A 425 -29.93 20.99 2.06
C ALA A 425 -29.27 19.76 2.75
N ILE A 426 -29.55 18.54 2.26
CA ILE A 426 -28.86 17.32 2.71
C ILE A 426 -27.37 17.38 2.36
N LYS A 427 -27.02 17.78 1.12
CA LYS A 427 -25.63 17.98 0.71
C LYS A 427 -24.90 19.01 1.57
N GLU A 428 -25.58 20.10 1.93
CA GLU A 428 -25.02 21.12 2.83
C GLU A 428 -24.75 20.56 4.23
N SER A 429 -25.68 19.78 4.79
CA SER A 429 -25.53 19.12 6.09
C SER A 429 -24.32 18.16 6.09
N LEU A 430 -24.18 17.32 5.05
CA LEU A 430 -23.02 16.45 4.85
C LEU A 430 -21.71 17.24 4.72
N SER A 431 -21.75 18.41 4.06
CA SER A 431 -20.58 19.27 3.91
C SER A 431 -20.11 19.88 5.24
N LYS A 432 -21.05 20.20 6.15
CA LYS A 432 -20.73 20.65 7.52
C LYS A 432 -20.10 19.56 8.36
N LEU A 433 -20.50 18.30 8.15
CA LEU A 433 -19.89 17.12 8.77
C LEU A 433 -18.51 16.79 8.19
N ASN A 434 -18.22 17.18 6.94
CA ASN A 434 -16.91 17.03 6.32
C ASN A 434 -16.00 18.26 6.55
N ASN A 435 -15.92 18.74 7.79
CA ASN A 435 -15.07 19.88 8.13
C ASN A 435 -13.65 19.47 8.56
N LYS A 436 -12.75 20.46 8.66
CA LYS A 436 -11.33 20.25 8.97
C LYS A 436 -11.07 19.58 10.32
N GLU A 437 -11.93 19.77 11.31
CA GLU A 437 -11.74 19.17 12.64
C GLU A 437 -12.04 17.66 12.59
N PHE A 438 -13.15 17.27 11.97
CA PHE A 438 -13.46 15.85 11.77
C PHE A 438 -12.45 15.16 10.85
N GLN A 439 -11.94 15.85 9.82
CA GLN A 439 -10.86 15.31 8.99
C GLN A 439 -9.58 15.04 9.77
N LYS A 440 -9.21 15.90 10.74
CA LYS A 440 -8.06 15.66 11.62
C LYS A 440 -8.29 14.46 12.53
N LEU A 441 -9.48 14.35 13.10
CA LEU A 441 -9.86 13.19 13.93
C LEU A 441 -9.79 11.89 13.13
N LEU A 442 -10.37 11.85 11.94
CA LEU A 442 -10.32 10.68 11.04
C LEU A 442 -8.88 10.33 10.65
N LYS A 443 -8.01 11.32 10.44
CA LYS A 443 -6.59 11.08 10.17
C LYS A 443 -5.85 10.48 11.37
N MET A 444 -6.16 10.95 12.58
CA MET A 444 -5.60 10.41 13.82
C MET A 444 -6.07 8.96 14.05
N ILE A 445 -7.36 8.70 13.92
CA ILE A 445 -7.90 7.33 13.97
C ILE A 445 -7.26 6.46 12.88
N GLY A 446 -7.15 6.99 11.66
CA GLY A 446 -6.54 6.30 10.53
C GLY A 446 -5.05 5.99 10.71
N SER A 447 -4.30 6.72 11.55
CA SER A 447 -2.90 6.37 11.84
C SER A 447 -2.78 5.11 12.69
N GLY A 448 -3.78 4.80 13.53
CA GLY A 448 -3.80 3.54 14.29
C GLY A 448 -3.95 2.30 13.40
N HIS A 449 -4.50 2.46 12.20
CA HIS A 449 -4.58 1.39 11.20
C HIS A 449 -3.24 1.09 10.52
N GLN A 450 -2.31 2.05 10.49
CA GLN A 450 -1.06 1.91 9.72
C GLN A 450 -0.02 1.02 10.41
N ILE A 451 0.76 0.28 9.61
CA ILE A 451 1.88 -0.57 10.10
C ILE A 451 2.89 0.27 10.89
N GLN A 452 3.14 1.51 10.47
CA GLN A 452 4.05 2.45 11.13
C GLN A 452 3.62 2.74 12.57
N GLY A 453 2.32 2.97 12.81
CA GLY A 453 1.81 3.23 14.15
C GLY A 453 2.01 2.04 15.09
N ILE A 454 1.85 0.82 14.58
CA ILE A 454 2.15 -0.42 15.33
C ILE A 454 3.65 -0.52 15.63
N LEU A 455 4.52 -0.34 14.63
CA LEU A 455 5.97 -0.40 14.83
C LEU A 455 6.45 0.63 15.86
N GLU A 456 5.94 1.86 15.78
CA GLU A 456 6.27 2.93 16.73
C GLU A 456 5.83 2.57 18.16
N ALA A 457 4.62 2.01 18.33
CA ALA A 457 4.11 1.58 19.62
C ALA A 457 4.79 0.32 20.18
N MET A 458 5.38 -0.51 19.32
CA MET A 458 6.15 -1.71 19.68
C MET A 458 7.59 -1.42 20.13
N GLY A 459 8.04 -0.16 20.05
CA GLY A 459 9.39 0.22 20.51
C GLY A 459 9.61 -0.14 21.99
N GLU A 460 10.67 -0.88 22.27
CA GLU A 460 11.01 -1.35 23.62
C GLU A 460 12.52 -1.20 23.89
N GLY A 461 12.87 -0.85 25.14
CA GLY A 461 14.26 -0.75 25.58
C GLY A 461 15.04 0.34 24.84
N ASN A 462 16.11 -0.05 24.16
CA ASN A 462 16.92 0.84 23.34
C ASN A 462 16.50 0.85 21.86
N LYS A 463 15.51 0.06 21.44
CA LYS A 463 15.05 -0.04 20.06
C LYS A 463 13.67 0.60 19.91
N SER A 464 13.53 1.50 18.95
CA SER A 464 12.24 2.07 18.54
C SER A 464 12.21 2.19 17.02
N TYR A 465 11.09 2.70 16.49
CA TYR A 465 10.93 2.89 15.06
C TYR A 465 10.49 4.33 14.75
N LEU A 466 10.85 4.82 13.58
CA LEU A 466 10.30 6.04 12.98
C LEU A 466 9.80 5.65 11.59
N GLY A 467 8.48 5.54 11.42
CA GLY A 467 7.93 4.82 10.27
C GLY A 467 8.38 3.35 10.30
N THR A 468 9.18 2.93 9.31
CA THR A 468 9.79 1.58 9.25
C THR A 468 11.29 1.57 9.48
N ASP A 469 11.90 2.72 9.73
CA ASP A 469 13.32 2.81 10.05
C ASP A 469 13.53 2.47 11.53
N MET A 470 14.54 1.64 11.79
CA MET A 470 14.96 1.28 13.12
C MET A 470 15.78 2.41 13.74
N ILE A 471 15.37 2.83 14.93
CA ILE A 471 16.05 3.82 15.76
C ILE A 471 16.66 3.09 16.95
N LEU A 472 17.96 3.28 17.19
CA LEU A 472 18.61 2.84 18.42
C LEU A 472 18.89 4.04 19.33
N THR A 473 18.67 3.84 20.63
CA THR A 473 18.86 4.86 21.67
C THR A 473 20.01 4.45 22.59
N THR A 474 20.95 5.36 22.83
CA THR A 474 22.10 5.09 23.72
C THR A 474 21.67 4.93 25.19
N SER A 475 22.44 4.14 25.95
CA SER A 475 22.21 3.82 27.37
C SER A 475 22.73 4.89 28.35
N GLY A 476 23.33 5.98 27.85
CA GLY A 476 23.96 7.04 28.63
C GLY A 476 23.01 8.03 29.34
N LYS A 477 23.59 8.96 30.12
CA LYS A 477 22.85 10.02 30.82
C LYS A 477 22.10 10.96 29.87
N GLU A 478 22.70 11.26 28.72
CA GLU A 478 22.02 11.91 27.60
C GLU A 478 21.67 10.83 26.58
N LYS A 479 20.38 10.58 26.42
CA LYS A 479 19.87 9.62 25.44
C LYS A 479 19.99 10.24 24.05
N ILE A 480 20.85 9.66 23.22
CA ILE A 480 20.99 10.03 21.82
C ILE A 480 20.26 8.98 21.00
N GLN A 481 19.42 9.43 20.07
CA GLN A 481 18.68 8.57 19.16
C GLN A 481 19.34 8.60 17.78
N VAL A 482 19.66 7.43 17.25
CA VAL A 482 20.29 7.29 15.93
C VAL A 482 19.37 6.46 15.04
N ASN A 483 19.04 6.99 13.87
CA ASN A 483 18.36 6.22 12.83
C ASN A 483 19.39 5.30 12.16
N ILE A 484 19.48 4.07 12.65
CA ILE A 484 20.45 3.08 12.19
C ILE A 484 20.15 2.66 10.75
N SER A 485 18.88 2.49 10.39
CA SER A 485 18.51 2.17 9.00
C SER A 485 19.02 3.23 8.02
N ALA A 486 18.84 4.52 8.34
CA ALA A 486 19.34 5.62 7.50
C ALA A 486 20.87 5.70 7.47
N ALA A 487 21.54 5.44 8.61
CA ALA A 487 22.99 5.43 8.69
C ALA A 487 23.60 4.32 7.82
N LEU A 488 23.06 3.10 7.90
CA LEU A 488 23.50 1.98 7.07
C LEU A 488 23.29 2.25 5.59
N ARG A 489 22.14 2.81 5.20
CA ARG A 489 21.88 3.25 3.82
C ARG A 489 22.91 4.26 3.33
N MET A 490 23.18 5.28 4.13
CA MET A 490 24.16 6.31 3.77
C MET A 490 25.57 5.72 3.58
N TYR A 491 25.95 4.78 4.43
CA TYR A 491 27.25 4.11 4.35
C TYR A 491 27.35 3.24 3.09
N ASP A 492 26.36 2.37 2.86
CA ASP A 492 26.24 1.48 1.70
C ASP A 492 26.24 2.26 0.36
N GLU A 493 25.27 3.15 0.19
CA GLU A 493 25.10 3.95 -1.03
C GLU A 493 26.30 4.88 -1.24
N GLY A 494 26.85 5.43 -0.15
CA GLY A 494 28.05 6.25 -0.18
C GLY A 494 29.26 5.49 -0.72
N LYS A 495 29.47 4.26 -0.23
CA LYS A 495 30.55 3.38 -0.68
C LYS A 495 30.39 3.03 -2.16
N GLY A 496 29.20 2.63 -2.60
CA GLY A 496 28.90 2.33 -4.01
C GLY A 496 29.20 3.52 -4.94
N VAL A 497 28.82 4.74 -4.57
CA VAL A 497 29.13 5.95 -5.34
C VAL A 497 30.64 6.20 -5.44
N LEU A 498 31.42 5.88 -4.41
CA LEU A 498 32.88 6.02 -4.43
C LEU A 498 33.56 4.96 -5.28
N GLU A 499 33.05 3.72 -5.27
CA GLU A 499 33.50 2.64 -6.14
C GLU A 499 33.25 2.95 -7.62
N ASP A 500 32.06 3.45 -7.94
CA ASP A 500 31.72 3.90 -9.29
C ASP A 500 32.63 5.03 -9.76
N LYS A 501 32.87 6.04 -8.91
CA LYS A 501 33.83 7.10 -9.20
C LYS A 501 35.22 6.55 -9.46
N LEU A 502 35.70 5.61 -8.65
CA LEU A 502 37.01 4.98 -8.82
C LEU A 502 37.09 4.21 -10.14
N SER A 503 36.03 3.50 -10.51
CA SER A 503 35.92 2.77 -11.79
C SER A 503 36.01 3.73 -12.98
N GLU A 504 35.29 4.85 -12.94
CA GLU A 504 35.33 5.87 -13.99
C GLU A 504 36.69 6.58 -14.08
N ILE A 505 37.35 6.85 -12.95
CA ILE A 505 38.72 7.39 -12.95
C ILE A 505 39.68 6.40 -13.62
N LYS A 506 39.58 5.10 -13.33
CA LYS A 506 40.39 4.06 -14.00
C LYS A 506 40.14 4.01 -15.50
N ARG A 507 38.87 4.13 -15.94
CA ARG A 507 38.51 4.20 -17.37
C ARG A 507 39.13 5.43 -18.03
N LEU A 508 39.10 6.58 -17.37
CA LEU A 508 39.73 7.81 -17.84
C LEU A 508 41.24 7.66 -17.98
N GLN A 509 41.93 7.08 -16.98
CA GLN A 509 43.37 6.80 -17.06
C GLN A 509 43.73 5.93 -18.27
N VAL A 510 42.97 4.85 -18.50
CA VAL A 510 43.17 3.96 -19.66
C VAL A 510 42.95 4.71 -20.97
N ALA A 511 41.93 5.56 -21.05
CA ALA A 511 41.66 6.36 -22.24
C ALA A 511 42.77 7.38 -22.51
N ILE A 512 43.31 8.03 -21.48
CA ILE A 512 44.46 8.96 -21.59
C ILE A 512 45.69 8.22 -22.14
N GLU A 513 46.03 7.06 -21.56
CA GLU A 513 47.20 6.29 -22.02
C GLU A 513 47.05 5.87 -23.49
N ARG A 514 45.85 5.41 -23.88
CA ARG A 514 45.58 4.96 -25.25
C ARG A 514 45.55 6.12 -26.25
N GLU A 515 44.73 7.13 -25.99
CA GLU A 515 44.40 8.17 -26.98
C GLU A 515 45.44 9.29 -27.04
N ILE A 516 46.12 9.57 -25.93
CA ILE A 516 47.11 10.65 -25.86
C ILE A 516 48.51 10.08 -25.95
N VAL A 517 48.88 9.24 -24.98
CA VAL A 517 50.28 8.82 -24.79
C VAL A 517 50.74 7.90 -25.92
N GLN A 518 49.97 6.85 -26.19
CA GLN A 518 50.29 5.87 -27.22
C GLN A 518 50.18 6.50 -28.63
N CYS A 519 49.12 7.26 -28.90
CA CYS A 519 48.97 7.95 -30.18
C CYS A 519 50.15 8.91 -30.46
N TYR A 520 50.58 9.70 -29.48
CA TYR A 520 51.75 10.56 -29.63
C TYR A 520 53.03 9.76 -29.92
N LYS A 521 53.29 8.67 -29.19
CA LYS A 521 54.45 7.79 -29.42
C LYS A 521 54.43 7.22 -30.84
N GLU A 522 53.27 6.79 -31.33
CA GLU A 522 53.09 6.26 -32.68
C GLU A 522 53.32 7.33 -33.76
N LYS A 523 52.71 8.52 -33.60
CA LYS A 523 52.90 9.64 -34.52
C LYS A 523 54.35 10.12 -34.54
N ARG A 524 54.99 10.25 -33.38
CA ARG A 524 56.40 10.60 -33.27
C ARG A 524 57.28 9.59 -34.00
N THR A 525 57.07 8.30 -33.77
CA THR A 525 57.80 7.23 -34.47
C THR A 525 57.58 7.29 -35.97
N ALA A 526 56.34 7.52 -36.43
CA ALA A 526 56.03 7.65 -37.84
C ALA A 526 56.75 8.84 -38.50
N VAL A 527 56.80 10.01 -37.83
CA VAL A 527 57.53 11.18 -38.34
C VAL A 527 59.05 10.92 -38.32
N MET A 528 59.61 10.36 -37.25
CA MET A 528 61.04 10.01 -37.18
C MET A 528 61.44 9.06 -38.30
N ASN A 529 60.63 8.03 -38.59
CA ASN A 529 60.88 7.11 -39.69
C ASN A 529 60.85 7.82 -41.06
N LYS A 530 59.97 8.83 -41.23
CA LYS A 530 59.93 9.64 -42.46
C LYS A 530 61.14 10.56 -42.59
N ILE A 531 61.58 11.18 -41.50
CA ILE A 531 62.81 11.97 -41.47
C ILE A 531 64.00 11.09 -41.87
N PHE A 532 64.15 9.94 -41.22
CA PHE A 532 65.23 9.00 -41.50
C PHE A 532 65.24 8.54 -42.97
N ASP A 533 64.07 8.24 -43.53
CA ASP A 533 63.94 7.87 -44.94
C ASP A 533 64.35 9.02 -45.88
N MET A 534 63.95 10.27 -45.58
CA MET A 534 64.32 11.46 -46.36
C MET A 534 65.83 11.73 -46.34
N GLU A 535 66.47 11.60 -45.18
CA GLU A 535 67.90 11.84 -45.00
C GLU A 535 68.75 10.73 -45.62
N SER A 536 68.28 9.48 -45.54
CA SER A 536 68.95 8.31 -46.12
C SER A 536 68.77 8.22 -47.64
N ASN A 537 67.64 8.70 -48.17
CA ASN A 537 67.27 8.59 -49.58
C ASN A 537 66.97 9.96 -50.25
N PRO A 538 67.86 10.96 -50.17
CA PRO A 538 67.55 12.35 -50.54
C PRO A 538 67.15 12.52 -52.02
N ARG A 539 67.71 11.70 -52.92
CA ARG A 539 67.41 11.76 -54.36
C ARG A 539 65.94 11.46 -54.66
N THR A 540 65.34 10.52 -53.94
CA THR A 540 63.92 10.12 -54.10
C THR A 540 62.98 11.31 -53.85
N TYR A 541 63.43 12.30 -53.08
CA TYR A 541 62.67 13.49 -52.72
C TYR A 541 62.91 14.70 -53.62
N THR A 542 63.69 14.55 -54.71
CA THR A 542 63.95 15.63 -55.70
C THR A 542 62.66 16.19 -56.32
N TYR A 543 61.58 15.41 -56.37
CA TYR A 543 60.28 15.87 -56.87
C TYR A 543 59.70 17.05 -56.06
N LEU A 544 60.05 17.21 -54.78
CA LEU A 544 59.58 18.32 -53.94
C LEU A 544 60.10 19.68 -54.43
N LEU A 545 61.34 19.74 -54.94
CA LEU A 545 61.89 20.98 -55.54
C LEU A 545 61.13 21.41 -56.79
N ARG A 546 60.69 20.43 -57.61
CA ARG A 546 59.94 20.69 -58.85
C ARG A 546 58.57 21.33 -58.60
N LYS A 547 58.05 21.24 -57.38
CA LYS A 547 56.74 21.78 -56.99
C LYS A 547 56.78 23.27 -56.63
N HIS A 548 57.93 23.79 -56.20
CA HIS A 548 58.04 25.15 -55.64
C HIS A 548 58.92 26.10 -56.45
N VAL A 549 59.65 25.60 -57.46
CA VAL A 549 60.47 26.45 -58.33
C VAL A 549 60.39 26.00 -59.77
N TYR A 550 60.02 26.93 -60.67
CA TYR A 550 59.93 26.67 -62.11
C TYR A 550 61.29 26.93 -62.77
N PHE A 551 62.04 25.86 -63.09
CA PHE A 551 63.28 25.95 -63.87
C PHE A 551 63.23 24.98 -65.05
N SER A 552 63.45 25.50 -66.26
CA SER A 552 63.21 24.76 -67.51
C SER A 552 64.34 23.83 -67.96
N ARG A 553 65.58 23.93 -67.44
CA ARG A 553 66.72 23.11 -67.91
C ARG A 553 67.88 22.93 -66.92
N LEU A 554 67.68 22.22 -65.81
CA LEU A 554 68.80 21.72 -65.00
C LEU A 554 68.52 20.32 -64.42
N ASP A 555 69.41 19.37 -64.75
CA ASP A 555 69.47 17.98 -64.27
C ASP A 555 70.00 17.92 -62.81
N LYS A 556 69.36 18.67 -61.92
CA LYS A 556 69.77 18.80 -60.51
C LYS A 556 69.03 17.77 -59.66
N SER A 557 69.77 17.02 -58.85
CA SER A 557 69.25 16.09 -57.85
C SER A 557 69.58 16.55 -56.44
N ILE A 558 68.71 16.25 -55.47
CA ILE A 558 69.02 16.48 -54.06
C ILE A 558 70.01 15.40 -53.63
N ILE A 559 71.21 15.80 -53.22
CA ILE A 559 72.28 14.89 -52.78
C ILE A 559 72.34 14.72 -51.26
N GLY A 560 71.62 15.56 -50.52
CA GLY A 560 71.52 15.50 -49.06
C GLY A 560 70.30 16.27 -48.58
N ILE A 561 69.63 15.71 -47.57
CA ILE A 561 68.59 16.35 -46.78
C ILE A 561 69.05 16.21 -45.34
N ASN A 562 68.89 17.28 -44.55
CA ASN A 562 69.12 17.26 -43.11
C ASN A 562 67.95 17.96 -42.46
N VAL A 563 67.22 17.25 -41.61
CA VAL A 563 66.02 17.74 -40.94
C VAL A 563 66.39 18.07 -39.50
N HIS A 564 66.30 19.35 -39.16
CA HIS A 564 66.57 19.85 -37.81
C HIS A 564 65.27 19.97 -37.02
N GLU A 565 64.60 18.84 -36.76
CA GLU A 565 63.36 18.80 -35.99
C GLU A 565 63.61 18.37 -34.54
N ALA A 566 62.85 18.92 -33.59
CA ALA A 566 62.92 18.58 -32.18
C ALA A 566 61.56 18.11 -31.65
N PHE A 567 61.50 16.86 -31.17
CA PHE A 567 60.29 16.32 -30.53
C PHE A 567 60.35 16.51 -29.02
N PHE A 568 59.57 17.46 -28.51
CA PHE A 568 59.39 17.65 -27.07
C PHE A 568 58.52 16.53 -26.49
N PRO A 569 58.84 15.98 -25.30
CA PRO A 569 57.99 15.00 -24.65
C PRO A 569 56.60 15.59 -24.35
N ILE A 570 55.58 14.73 -24.23
CA ILE A 570 54.29 15.16 -23.69
C ILE A 570 54.51 15.63 -22.25
N ASP A 571 53.95 16.78 -21.91
CA ASP A 571 53.85 17.22 -20.52
C ASP A 571 52.72 16.44 -19.84
N HIS A 572 53.11 15.41 -19.09
CA HIS A 572 52.18 14.58 -18.33
C HIS A 572 51.78 15.20 -16.98
N ALA A 573 52.52 16.20 -16.49
CA ALA A 573 52.38 16.69 -15.12
C ALA A 573 50.96 17.18 -14.83
N ALA A 574 50.40 18.01 -15.73
CA ALA A 574 49.04 18.54 -15.54
C ALA A 574 47.94 17.45 -15.60
N ILE A 575 48.16 16.37 -16.33
CA ILE A 575 47.21 15.26 -16.46
C ILE A 575 47.30 14.36 -15.23
N ASP A 576 48.52 14.00 -14.83
CA ASP A 576 48.79 13.18 -13.66
C ASP A 576 48.31 13.89 -12.38
N ASP A 577 48.58 15.19 -12.24
CA ASP A 577 48.08 16.01 -11.13
C ASP A 577 46.55 15.99 -11.04
N ARG A 578 45.87 16.05 -12.19
CA ARG A 578 44.41 16.02 -12.23
C ARG A 578 43.86 14.65 -11.83
N ILE A 579 44.48 13.57 -12.30
CA ILE A 579 44.12 12.20 -11.95
C ILE A 579 44.38 11.94 -10.45
N ASN A 580 45.51 12.39 -9.92
CA ASN A 580 45.83 12.30 -8.50
C ASN A 580 44.80 13.05 -7.65
N SER A 581 44.42 14.27 -8.03
CA SER A 581 43.37 15.02 -7.35
C SER A 581 42.02 14.31 -7.35
N LEU A 582 41.67 13.60 -8.42
CA LEU A 582 40.44 12.79 -8.47
C LEU A 582 40.52 11.58 -7.54
N ASN A 583 41.65 10.86 -7.51
CA ASN A 583 41.87 9.74 -6.59
C ASN A 583 41.85 10.20 -5.12
N GLU A 584 42.53 11.30 -4.79
CA GLU A 584 42.49 11.90 -3.44
C GLU A 584 41.06 12.28 -3.03
N SER A 585 40.23 12.75 -3.97
CA SER A 585 38.83 13.06 -3.68
C SER A 585 38.03 11.81 -3.31
N VAL A 586 38.33 10.65 -3.91
CA VAL A 586 37.71 9.37 -3.57
C VAL A 586 38.20 8.88 -2.20
N GLU A 587 39.50 8.94 -1.95
CA GLU A 587 40.09 8.56 -0.64
C GLU A 587 39.55 9.41 0.51
N LYS A 588 39.40 10.73 0.31
CA LYS A 588 38.76 11.62 1.29
C LYS A 588 37.30 11.26 1.52
N GLY A 589 36.60 10.82 0.48
CA GLY A 589 35.23 10.31 0.56
C GLY A 589 35.14 9.07 1.46
N TYR A 590 35.98 8.06 1.23
CA TYR A 590 36.06 6.87 2.08
C TYR A 590 36.39 7.24 3.53
N THR A 591 37.38 8.12 3.73
CA THR A 591 37.75 8.60 5.06
C THR A 591 36.57 9.27 5.77
N HIS A 592 35.75 10.05 5.06
CA HIS A 592 34.54 10.64 5.64
C HIS A 592 33.51 9.58 6.05
N LEU A 593 33.25 8.58 5.20
CA LEU A 593 32.30 7.51 5.53
C LEU A 593 32.77 6.69 6.75
N GLU A 594 34.04 6.34 6.81
CA GLU A 594 34.62 5.64 7.96
C GLU A 594 34.54 6.49 9.24
N ASN A 595 34.84 7.79 9.16
CA ASN A 595 34.69 8.67 10.32
C ASN A 595 33.23 8.75 10.81
N TYR A 596 32.24 8.76 9.90
CA TYR A 596 30.83 8.73 10.28
C TYR A 596 30.44 7.41 10.92
N ARG A 597 30.89 6.28 10.35
CA ARG A 597 30.71 4.95 10.91
C ARG A 597 31.27 4.87 12.34
N THR A 598 32.55 5.19 12.53
CA THR A 598 33.20 5.15 13.85
C THR A 598 32.53 6.08 14.84
N ALA A 599 32.11 7.28 14.42
CA ALA A 599 31.37 8.19 15.30
C ALA A 599 30.03 7.61 15.77
N ILE A 600 29.36 6.79 14.95
CA ILE A 600 28.13 6.08 15.36
C ILE A 600 28.48 4.92 16.30
N GLU A 601 29.49 4.13 16.00
CA GLU A 601 29.95 3.02 16.86
C GLU A 601 30.35 3.52 18.27
N ASP A 602 31.08 4.64 18.33
CA ASP A 602 31.53 5.28 19.57
C ASP A 602 30.35 5.73 20.46
N LEU A 603 29.20 6.10 19.87
CA LEU A 603 28.02 6.54 20.63
C LEU A 603 27.41 5.42 21.47
N PHE A 604 27.62 4.16 21.10
CA PHE A 604 27.01 3.00 21.75
C PHE A 604 28.03 2.18 22.56
N GLU A 605 29.15 2.79 22.97
CA GLU A 605 30.25 2.12 23.71
C GLU A 605 30.85 0.91 22.97
N GLU A 606 31.13 1.05 21.66
CA GLU A 606 31.61 -0.06 20.81
C GLU A 606 30.74 -1.34 21.00
N GLU A 607 29.42 -1.18 20.92
CA GLU A 607 28.52 -2.32 20.95
C GLU A 607 28.83 -3.23 19.75
N GLU A 608 29.35 -4.44 20.01
CA GLU A 608 29.76 -5.43 18.99
C GLU A 608 28.66 -5.64 17.93
N LYS A 609 27.39 -5.51 18.34
CA LYS A 609 26.23 -5.59 17.44
C LYS A 609 26.21 -4.45 16.41
N ILE A 610 26.54 -3.22 16.78
CA ILE A 610 26.54 -2.07 15.85
C ILE A 610 27.74 -2.12 14.92
N ALA A 611 28.92 -2.47 15.43
CA ALA A 611 30.09 -2.68 14.58
C ALA A 611 29.83 -3.75 13.52
N ASN A 612 29.22 -4.87 13.91
CA ASN A 612 28.82 -5.94 13.00
C ASN A 612 27.84 -5.48 11.91
N LEU A 613 26.92 -4.54 12.20
CA LEU A 613 26.01 -4.01 11.18
C LEU A 613 26.78 -3.32 10.05
N PHE A 614 27.72 -2.45 10.39
CA PHE A 614 28.53 -1.74 9.39
C PHE A 614 29.54 -2.65 8.69
N ASP A 615 30.11 -3.64 9.40
CA ASP A 615 31.01 -4.62 8.79
C ASP A 615 30.30 -5.49 7.75
N VAL A 616 29.07 -5.93 8.03
CA VAL A 616 28.29 -6.72 7.07
C VAL A 616 27.91 -5.88 5.86
N VAL A 617 27.45 -4.63 6.05
CA VAL A 617 27.16 -3.72 4.93
C VAL A 617 28.43 -3.40 4.12
N GLY A 618 29.57 -3.21 4.80
CA GLY A 618 30.84 -2.88 4.18
C GLY A 618 31.57 -4.07 3.54
N GLY A 619 31.20 -5.31 3.88
CA GLY A 619 31.74 -6.55 3.31
C GLY A 619 30.91 -7.14 2.17
N LEU A 620 29.68 -6.64 1.98
CA LEU A 620 28.90 -6.76 0.75
C LEU A 620 29.45 -5.78 -0.31
#